data_AF-D7RVA3-F1
#
_entry.id   AF-D7RVA3-F1
#
_cell.length_a   1.000
_cell.length_b   1.000
_cell.length_c   1.000
_cell.angle_alpha   90.00
_cell.angle_beta   90.00
_cell.angle_gamma   90.00
#
_symmetry.space_group_name_H-M   'P 1'
#
loop_
_entity.id
_entity.type
_entity.pdbx_description
1 polymer ?
#
loop_
_entity_poly.entity_id
_entity_poly.type
_entity_poly.pdbx_seq_one_letter_code
_entity_poly.pdbx_strand_id
1 'polypeptide(L)'
;TPLGPASSLPQSFLLKCLEQVRKIQGDGAALQEKLAGCLSQLHSGLFLYQGLLQALEGISPELGPTLDTLQLDVADFATTIWQQMEELGMAPALQPTQGAMPAFASAFQRRAGGVLVASHLQSFLEVSYRVLRHLAQP
;
A
#
# COMPACT_ATOMS: atom_id res chain seq x y z
N THR A 1 -0.06 38.89 -49.00
CA THR A 1 0.09 39.61 -47.72
C THR A 1 0.94 38.75 -46.81
N PRO A 2 2.12 39.19 -46.35
CA PRO A 2 2.98 38.33 -45.54
C PRO A 2 2.40 38.24 -44.12
N LEU A 3 2.35 37.02 -43.59
CA LEU A 3 1.96 36.75 -42.20
C LEU A 3 2.88 37.56 -41.26
N GLY A 4 2.28 38.46 -40.47
CA GLY A 4 2.99 39.32 -39.54
C GLY A 4 3.76 38.55 -38.47
N PRO A 5 4.79 39.14 -37.85
CA PRO A 5 5.63 38.48 -36.86
C PRO A 5 4.75 37.99 -35.71
N ALA A 6 4.89 36.70 -35.37
CA ALA A 6 4.22 36.11 -34.22
C ALA A 6 4.50 36.97 -32.99
N SER A 7 3.47 37.61 -32.44
CA SER A 7 3.58 38.40 -31.22
C SER A 7 4.10 37.50 -30.11
N SER A 8 5.31 37.77 -29.63
CA SER A 8 5.92 37.04 -28.51
C SER A 8 5.17 37.34 -27.21
N LEU A 9 5.06 36.32 -26.35
CA LEU A 9 4.41 36.45 -25.04
C LEU A 9 5.18 37.45 -24.15
N PRO A 10 4.48 38.25 -23.32
CA PRO A 10 5.14 39.13 -22.35
C PRO A 10 6.04 38.33 -21.40
N GLN A 11 7.26 38.82 -21.14
CA GLN A 11 8.24 38.12 -20.31
C GLN A 11 7.74 37.87 -18.87
N SER A 12 7.00 38.83 -18.29
CA SER A 12 6.39 38.70 -16.96
C SER A 12 5.34 37.58 -16.89
N PHE A 13 4.60 37.37 -17.98
CA PHE A 13 3.64 36.26 -18.10
C PHE A 13 4.36 34.92 -18.18
N LEU A 14 5.39 34.81 -19.05
CA LEU A 14 6.18 33.59 -19.19
C LEU A 14 6.80 33.16 -17.84
N LEU A 15 7.44 34.09 -17.12
CA LEU A 15 8.04 33.80 -15.80
C LEU A 15 6.99 33.30 -14.79
N LYS A 16 5.81 33.92 -14.77
CA LYS A 16 4.72 33.51 -13.88
C LYS A 16 4.21 32.11 -14.22
N CYS A 17 4.06 31.80 -15.51
CA CYS A 17 3.63 30.47 -15.95
C CYS A 17 4.68 29.41 -15.59
N LEU A 18 5.97 29.66 -15.84
CA LEU A 18 7.04 28.72 -15.50
C LEU A 18 7.10 28.45 -14.00
N GLU A 19 6.96 29.49 -13.17
CA GLU A 19 6.95 29.32 -11.72
C GLU A 19 5.71 28.57 -11.23
N GLN A 20 4.54 28.83 -11.82
CA GLN A 20 3.33 28.06 -11.52
C GLN A 20 3.47 26.60 -11.90
N VAL A 21 4.02 26.28 -13.07
CA VAL A 21 4.29 24.91 -13.49
C VAL A 21 5.25 24.23 -12.52
N ARG A 22 6.32 24.90 -12.12
CA ARG A 22 7.28 24.38 -11.13
C ARG A 22 6.60 24.07 -9.79
N LYS A 23 5.73 24.97 -9.33
CA LYS A 23 4.97 24.76 -8.09
C LYS A 23 4.03 23.55 -8.21
N ILE A 24 3.27 23.46 -9.30
CA ILE A 24 2.36 22.33 -9.55
C ILE A 24 3.12 21.01 -9.63
N GLN A 25 4.28 20.99 -10.29
CA GLN A 25 5.14 19.81 -10.33
C GLN A 25 5.63 19.41 -8.93
N GLY A 26 6.03 20.37 -8.10
CA GLY A 26 6.41 20.12 -6.71
C GLY A 26 5.26 19.57 -5.86
N ASP A 27 4.07 20.19 -5.97
CA ASP A 27 2.87 19.75 -5.25
C ASP A 27 2.44 18.34 -5.71
N GLY A 28 2.55 18.05 -7.02
CA GLY A 28 2.28 16.74 -7.61
C GLY A 28 3.25 15.66 -7.13
N ALA A 29 4.55 15.95 -7.08
CA ALA A 29 5.56 15.03 -6.56
C ALA A 29 5.35 14.70 -5.08
N ALA A 30 5.02 15.71 -4.26
CA ALA A 30 4.74 15.51 -2.83
C ALA A 30 3.48 14.66 -2.61
N LEU A 31 2.45 14.82 -3.46
CA LEU A 31 1.26 13.97 -3.43
C LEU A 31 1.61 12.53 -3.82
N GLN A 32 2.39 12.35 -4.89
CA GLN A 32 2.85 11.04 -5.35
C GLN A 32 3.66 10.30 -4.29
N GLU A 33 4.54 11.00 -3.56
CA GLU A 33 5.30 10.42 -2.45
C GLU A 33 4.40 9.93 -1.31
N LYS A 34 3.39 10.72 -0.93
CA LYS A 34 2.42 10.31 0.11
C LYS A 34 1.61 9.09 -0.30
N LEU A 35 1.19 9.03 -1.56
CA LEU A 35 0.50 7.88 -2.15
C LEU A 35 1.39 6.62 -2.12
N ALA A 36 2.65 6.76 -2.54
CA ALA A 36 3.64 5.68 -2.53
C ALA A 36 3.87 5.14 -1.12
N GLY A 37 4.06 6.04 -0.14
CA GLY A 37 4.23 5.68 1.26
C GLY A 37 3.03 4.92 1.82
N CYS A 38 1.81 5.32 1.45
CA CYS A 38 0.60 4.64 1.88
C CYS A 38 0.48 3.21 1.32
N LEU A 39 0.64 3.04 0.00
CA LEU A 39 0.57 1.71 -0.62
C LEU A 39 1.69 0.80 -0.12
N SER A 40 2.89 1.35 0.09
CA SER A 40 4.01 0.62 0.68
C SER A 40 3.73 0.13 2.11
N GLN A 41 3.11 0.96 2.95
CA GLN A 41 2.69 0.56 4.30
C GLN A 41 1.60 -0.52 4.27
N LEU A 42 0.64 -0.39 3.36
CA LEU A 42 -0.40 -1.40 3.15
C LEU A 42 0.22 -2.75 2.75
N HIS A 43 1.07 -2.76 1.73
CA HIS A 43 1.77 -3.96 1.28
C HIS A 43 2.63 -4.58 2.40
N SER A 44 3.38 -3.76 3.14
CA SER A 44 4.22 -4.23 4.25
C SER A 44 3.39 -4.83 5.39
N GLY A 45 2.24 -4.22 5.70
CA GLY A 45 1.30 -4.74 6.69
C GLY A 45 0.71 -6.09 6.26
N LEU A 46 0.30 -6.23 5.00
CA LEU A 46 -0.19 -7.50 4.46
C LEU A 46 0.87 -8.61 4.55
N PHE A 47 2.12 -8.28 4.20
CA PHE A 47 3.24 -9.21 4.32
C PHE A 47 3.53 -9.63 5.78
N LEU A 48 3.38 -8.72 6.74
CA LEU A 48 3.47 -9.04 8.17
C LEU A 48 2.36 -10.00 8.59
N TYR A 49 1.11 -9.71 8.24
CA TYR A 49 -0.02 -10.56 8.59
C TYR A 49 0.08 -11.95 7.95
N GLN A 50 0.61 -12.05 6.73
CA GLN A 50 0.88 -13.33 6.10
C GLN A 50 1.86 -14.18 6.92
N GLY A 51 2.97 -13.59 7.39
CA GLY A 51 3.91 -14.28 8.28
C GLY A 51 3.30 -14.68 9.63
N LEU A 52 2.45 -13.83 10.21
CA LEU A 52 1.74 -14.14 11.46
C LEU A 52 0.73 -15.28 11.28
N LEU A 53 -0.03 -15.27 10.18
CA LEU A 53 -0.97 -16.33 9.84
C LEU A 53 -0.25 -17.65 9.57
N GLN A 54 0.94 -17.61 8.96
CA GLN A 54 1.76 -18.80 8.73
C GLN A 54 2.33 -19.37 10.03
N ALA A 55 2.77 -18.51 10.95
CA ALA A 55 3.22 -18.94 12.27
C ALA A 55 2.12 -19.63 13.09
N LEU A 56 0.85 -19.34 12.78
CA LEU A 56 -0.30 -19.97 13.42
C LEU A 56 -0.65 -21.36 12.87
N GLU A 57 0.05 -21.87 11.85
CA GLU A 57 -0.19 -23.22 11.32
C GLU A 57 -0.32 -24.27 12.44
N GLY A 58 -1.35 -25.12 12.32
CA GLY A 58 -1.66 -26.13 13.32
C GLY A 58 -2.37 -25.61 14.58
N ILE A 59 -3.13 -24.50 14.54
CA ILE A 59 -4.01 -24.09 15.65
C ILE A 59 -4.94 -25.23 16.08
N SER A 60 -5.63 -25.82 15.09
CA SER A 60 -6.60 -26.91 15.25
C SER A 60 -6.95 -27.46 13.86
N PRO A 61 -7.20 -28.77 13.71
CA PRO A 61 -7.62 -29.34 12.41
C PRO A 61 -8.95 -28.76 11.91
N GLU A 62 -9.81 -28.27 12.80
CA GLU A 62 -11.09 -27.64 12.44
C GLU A 62 -10.91 -26.22 11.88
N LEU A 63 -9.84 -25.52 12.25
CA LEU A 63 -9.57 -24.14 11.85
C LEU A 63 -8.61 -24.04 10.65
N GLY A 64 -7.95 -25.15 10.27
CA GLY A 64 -7.01 -25.20 9.16
C GLY A 64 -7.58 -24.62 7.86
N PRO A 65 -8.70 -25.13 7.33
CA PRO A 65 -9.25 -24.65 6.05
C PRO A 65 -9.63 -23.16 6.06
N THR A 66 -10.10 -22.64 7.20
CA THR A 66 -10.42 -21.21 7.35
C THR A 66 -9.16 -20.36 7.36
N LEU A 67 -8.10 -20.83 8.03
CA LEU A 67 -6.80 -20.16 8.05
C LEU A 67 -6.15 -20.17 6.66
N ASP A 68 -6.22 -21.29 5.95
CA ASP A 68 -5.69 -21.44 4.58
C ASP A 68 -6.39 -20.48 3.61
N THR A 69 -7.72 -20.38 3.69
CA THR A 69 -8.50 -19.44 2.87
C THR A 69 -8.11 -17.99 3.18
N LEU A 70 -8.00 -17.64 4.46
CA LEU A 70 -7.60 -16.30 4.87
C LEU A 70 -6.18 -15.95 4.42
N GLN A 71 -5.24 -16.89 4.50
CA GLN A 71 -3.88 -16.69 4.00
C GLN A 71 -3.86 -16.44 2.48
N LEU A 72 -4.63 -17.20 1.72
CA LEU A 72 -4.75 -17.04 0.27
C LEU A 72 -5.32 -15.67 -0.08
N ASP A 73 -6.44 -15.27 0.55
CA ASP A 73 -7.08 -13.98 0.30
C ASP A 73 -6.16 -12.80 0.63
N VAL A 74 -5.37 -12.91 1.71
CA VAL A 74 -4.37 -11.89 2.07
C VAL A 74 -3.23 -11.84 1.05
N ALA A 75 -2.78 -12.98 0.55
CA ALA A 75 -1.72 -13.08 -0.47
C ALA A 75 -2.15 -12.47 -1.81
N ASP A 76 -3.37 -12.78 -2.26
CA ASP A 76 -3.95 -12.25 -3.49
C ASP A 76 -4.12 -10.73 -3.40
N PHE A 77 -4.57 -10.24 -2.24
CA PHE A 77 -4.67 -8.79 -2.02
C PHE A 77 -3.30 -8.12 -2.00
N ALA A 78 -2.29 -8.71 -1.32
CA ALA A 78 -0.93 -8.18 -1.32
C ALA A 78 -0.35 -8.09 -2.74
N THR A 79 -0.58 -9.12 -3.55
CA THR A 79 -0.17 -9.15 -4.96
C THR A 79 -0.83 -8.02 -5.76
N THR A 80 -2.12 -7.80 -5.55
CA THR A 80 -2.87 -6.70 -6.19
C THR A 80 -2.27 -5.33 -5.85
N ILE A 81 -1.97 -5.09 -4.56
CA ILE A 81 -1.35 -3.83 -4.13
C ILE A 81 0.06 -3.68 -4.73
N TRP A 82 0.85 -4.75 -4.78
CA TRP A 82 2.18 -4.72 -5.39
C TRP A 82 2.12 -4.33 -6.87
N GLN A 83 1.25 -4.96 -7.65
CA GLN A 83 1.07 -4.65 -9.07
C GLN A 83 0.68 -3.18 -9.28
N GLN A 84 -0.23 -2.66 -8.47
CA GLN A 84 -0.61 -1.24 -8.53
C GLN A 84 0.59 -0.32 -8.23
N MET A 85 1.45 -0.71 -7.29
CA MET A 85 2.67 0.04 -6.99
C MET A 85 3.67 -0.02 -8.15
N GLU A 86 3.79 -1.14 -8.86
CA GLU A 86 4.62 -1.25 -10.07
C GLU A 86 4.12 -0.33 -11.19
N GLU A 87 2.81 -0.33 -11.45
CA GLU A 87 2.18 0.53 -12.47
C GLU A 87 2.41 2.03 -12.20
N LEU A 88 2.41 2.42 -10.92
CA LEU A 88 2.66 3.79 -10.51
C LEU A 88 4.17 4.14 -10.44
N GLY A 89 5.07 3.20 -10.72
CA GLY A 89 6.52 3.37 -10.57
C GLY A 89 6.96 3.52 -9.12
N MET A 90 6.16 3.02 -8.17
CA MET A 90 6.32 3.16 -6.72
C MET A 90 6.74 1.86 -6.03
N ALA A 91 6.91 0.76 -6.78
CA ALA A 91 7.31 -0.52 -6.21
C ALA A 91 8.65 -0.38 -5.46
N PRO A 92 8.70 -0.73 -4.16
CA PRO A 92 9.93 -0.60 -3.39
C PRO A 92 10.97 -1.57 -3.95
N ALA A 93 12.22 -1.09 -4.04
CA ALA A 93 13.34 -1.91 -4.53
C ALA A 93 13.64 -3.13 -3.62
N LEU A 94 13.13 -3.12 -2.39
CA LEU A 94 13.29 -4.18 -1.41
C LEU A 94 11.93 -4.63 -0.92
N GLN A 95 11.71 -5.94 -0.90
CA GLN A 95 10.56 -6.52 -0.21
C GLN A 95 10.65 -6.22 1.29
N PRO A 96 9.49 -6.09 1.99
CA PRO A 96 9.49 -5.94 3.43
C PRO A 96 10.25 -7.12 4.06
N THR A 97 11.23 -6.84 4.91
CA THR A 97 11.92 -7.93 5.62
C THR A 97 11.00 -8.44 6.73
N GLN A 98 10.56 -9.69 6.63
CA GLN A 98 9.90 -10.35 7.75
C GLN A 98 10.92 -10.50 8.87
N GLY A 99 10.69 -9.82 9.99
CA GLY A 99 11.47 -10.02 11.22
C GLY A 99 11.29 -11.43 11.79
N ALA A 100 11.86 -11.69 12.96
CA ALA A 100 11.65 -12.96 13.65
C ALA A 100 10.14 -13.17 13.92
N MET A 101 9.55 -14.21 13.32
CA MET A 101 8.16 -14.57 13.55
C MET A 101 7.96 -15.17 14.94
N PRO A 102 6.80 -14.95 15.58
CA PRO A 102 6.52 -15.50 16.89
C PRO A 102 6.45 -17.04 16.83
N ALA A 103 7.11 -17.71 17.77
CA ALA A 103 7.00 -19.14 17.96
C ALA A 103 5.86 -19.45 18.94
N PHE A 104 4.73 -19.98 18.44
CA PHE A 104 3.62 -20.41 19.30
C PHE A 104 3.87 -21.84 19.81
N ALA A 105 4.55 -21.93 20.96
CA ALA A 105 5.01 -23.18 21.57
C ALA A 105 3.89 -24.06 22.15
N SER A 106 2.65 -23.59 22.21
CA SER A 106 1.51 -24.37 22.72
C SER A 106 0.23 -24.16 21.91
N ALA A 107 -0.69 -25.13 22.00
CA ALA A 107 -2.01 -25.01 21.40
C ALA A 107 -2.80 -23.79 21.95
N PHE A 108 -2.64 -23.49 23.24
CA PHE A 108 -3.22 -22.28 23.83
C PHE A 108 -2.65 -21.01 23.20
N GLN A 109 -1.32 -20.91 23.06
CA GLN A 109 -0.68 -19.77 22.40
C GLN A 109 -1.10 -19.62 20.94
N ARG A 110 -1.25 -20.72 20.19
CA ARG A 110 -1.78 -20.66 18.81
C ARG A 110 -3.23 -20.16 18.78
N ARG A 111 -4.08 -20.62 19.69
CA ARG A 111 -5.49 -20.17 19.75
C ARG A 111 -5.61 -18.70 20.16
N ALA A 112 -4.93 -18.30 21.23
CA ALA A 112 -4.92 -16.91 21.70
C ALA A 112 -4.25 -15.98 20.67
N GLY A 113 -3.14 -16.43 20.08
CA GLY A 113 -2.46 -15.74 18.98
C GLY A 113 -3.38 -15.57 17.77
N GLY A 114 -4.11 -16.61 17.38
CA GLY A 114 -5.08 -16.55 16.30
C GLY A 114 -6.17 -15.50 16.52
N VAL A 115 -6.74 -15.43 17.73
CA VAL A 115 -7.72 -14.39 18.07
C VAL A 115 -7.11 -12.98 17.97
N LEU A 116 -5.90 -12.80 18.49
CA LEU A 116 -5.21 -11.51 18.44
C LEU A 116 -4.90 -11.11 17.00
N VAL A 117 -4.29 -12.00 16.22
CA VAL A 117 -3.93 -11.76 14.81
C VAL A 117 -5.17 -11.43 13.99
N ALA A 118 -6.25 -12.20 14.13
CA ALA A 118 -7.50 -11.94 13.41
C ALA A 118 -8.12 -10.58 13.78
N SER A 119 -8.16 -10.24 15.08
CA SER A 119 -8.70 -8.96 15.54
C SER A 119 -7.89 -7.76 15.01
N HIS A 120 -6.56 -7.85 15.03
CA HIS A 120 -5.71 -6.77 14.55
C HIS A 120 -5.74 -6.67 13.02
N LEU A 121 -5.80 -7.81 12.31
CA LEU A 121 -5.95 -7.86 10.86
C LEU A 121 -7.27 -7.18 10.45
N GLN A 122 -8.37 -7.44 11.15
CA GLN A 122 -9.64 -6.77 10.87
C GLN A 122 -9.54 -5.25 11.00
N SER A 123 -9.00 -4.74 12.11
CA SER A 123 -8.81 -3.29 12.28
C SER A 123 -7.88 -2.68 11.23
N PHE A 124 -6.83 -3.41 10.84
CA PHE A 124 -5.95 -3.02 9.75
C PHE A 124 -6.72 -2.91 8.42
N LEU A 125 -7.49 -3.94 8.06
CA LEU A 125 -8.27 -3.96 6.81
C LEU A 125 -9.34 -2.88 6.78
N GLU A 126 -9.96 -2.53 7.91
CA GLU A 126 -10.90 -1.40 7.98
C GLU A 126 -10.25 -0.06 7.63
N VAL A 127 -9.04 0.20 8.15
CA VAL A 127 -8.29 1.41 7.80
C VAL A 127 -7.87 1.37 6.34
N SER A 128 -7.33 0.24 5.88
CA SER A 128 -6.90 0.02 4.50
C SER A 128 -8.04 0.26 3.51
N TYR A 129 -9.23 -0.27 3.80
CA TYR A 129 -10.43 -0.05 2.99
C TYR A 129 -10.78 1.44 2.89
N ARG A 130 -10.78 2.16 4.02
CA ARG A 130 -11.02 3.61 4.02
C ARG A 130 -10.00 4.30 3.16
N VAL A 131 -8.71 4.02 3.33
CA VAL A 131 -7.67 4.70 2.57
C VAL A 131 -7.80 4.44 1.07
N LEU A 132 -7.97 3.18 0.65
CA LEU A 132 -8.20 2.85 -0.77
C LEU A 132 -9.41 3.60 -1.34
N ARG A 133 -10.49 3.75 -0.57
CA ARG A 133 -11.64 4.54 -0.99
C ARG A 133 -11.30 6.03 -1.16
N HIS A 134 -10.46 6.60 -0.30
CA HIS A 134 -10.01 7.99 -0.46
C HIS A 134 -9.09 8.14 -1.68
N LEU A 135 -8.27 7.14 -1.99
CA LEU A 135 -7.41 7.15 -3.18
C LEU A 135 -8.19 6.99 -4.48
N ALA A 136 -9.32 6.30 -4.45
CA ALA A 136 -10.20 6.11 -5.60
C ALA A 136 -11.17 7.29 -5.85
N GLN A 137 -11.24 8.28 -4.96
CA GLN A 137 -12.07 9.47 -5.16
C GLN A 137 -11.37 10.46 -6.10
N PRO A 138 -12.06 10.96 -7.14
CA PRO A 138 -11.49 11.89 -8.13
C PRO A 138 -11.23 13.29 -7.58
#